data_AF-A0A936MXJ6-F1
#
_entry.id   AF-A0A936MXJ6-F1
#
_cell.length_a   1.000
_cell.length_b   1.000
_cell.length_c   1.000
_cell.angle_alpha   90.00
_cell.angle_beta   90.00
_cell.angle_gamma   90.00
#
_symmetry.space_group_name_H-M   'P 1'
#
loop_
_entity.id
_entity.type
_entity.pdbx_description
1 polymer ?
#
loop_
_entity_poly.entity_id
_entity_poly.type
_entity_poly.pdbx_seq_one_letter_code
_entity_poly.pdbx_strand_id
1 'polypeptide(L)'
;MGEVNDTLDWAGFFKGRVNVTGKGFIPGGLWQNSDAQFKTNVQPLQGGLAALDLVQPRTFEYLTNQFRMFELPTGVQPGVVAQELQQVLPQLVTDVTFPEQRDSLGNVITAAFDYKAVNYVGFTPYLISAGQELAGITEAQQTTINTLQDQISTLQQDLATCCADHGSTDGRSMSPGAGAGARAGEALRTDLFIVPNPVADHTQLRYTVATPGRTRLEVSDASGKRLELLEEAVREAGAYTHDWTTTNLAPGTYHVTLYLNDSYVVKKAVKVAR
;
A
#
# COMPACT_ATOMS: atom_id res chain seq x y z
N MET A 1 -29.18 31.72 -28.14
CA MET A 1 -28.40 32.41 -29.19
C MET A 1 -27.13 32.89 -28.52
N GLY A 2 -25.97 32.33 -28.87
CA GLY A 2 -24.69 32.86 -28.40
C GLY A 2 -24.35 34.08 -29.24
N GLU A 3 -24.07 35.20 -28.60
CA GLU A 3 -23.46 36.35 -29.29
C GLU A 3 -21.99 36.04 -29.45
N VAL A 4 -21.49 36.04 -30.68
CA VAL A 4 -20.05 36.12 -30.93
C VAL A 4 -19.82 37.22 -31.97
N ASN A 5 -18.91 38.11 -31.64
CA ASN A 5 -18.37 39.14 -32.53
C ASN A 5 -17.18 38.51 -33.26
N ASP A 6 -17.10 38.64 -34.59
CA ASP A 6 -16.14 37.97 -35.51
C ASP A 6 -14.64 38.24 -35.22
N THR A 7 -14.32 38.98 -34.15
CA THR A 7 -12.95 39.37 -33.76
C THR A 7 -12.37 38.53 -32.61
N LEU A 8 -13.14 37.59 -32.05
CA LEU A 8 -12.67 36.71 -30.98
C LEU A 8 -12.64 35.27 -31.51
N ASP A 9 -11.52 34.55 -31.31
CA ASP A 9 -11.26 33.17 -31.77
C ASP A 9 -12.18 32.07 -31.14
N TRP A 10 -13.38 32.43 -30.67
CA TRP A 10 -14.30 31.53 -29.99
C TRP A 10 -15.45 31.11 -30.91
N ALA A 11 -15.72 29.81 -31.00
CA ALA A 11 -16.88 29.29 -31.73
C ALA A 11 -18.22 29.55 -31.00
N GLY A 12 -18.21 30.00 -29.74
CA GLY A 12 -19.40 30.29 -28.95
C GLY A 12 -19.09 30.85 -27.56
N PHE A 13 -19.86 31.85 -27.13
CA PHE A 13 -19.83 32.38 -25.76
C PHE A 13 -21.17 32.09 -25.06
N PHE A 14 -21.12 31.34 -23.97
CA PHE A 14 -22.32 30.91 -23.24
C PHE A 14 -22.34 31.56 -21.86
N LYS A 15 -23.40 32.33 -21.58
CA LYS A 15 -23.68 32.84 -20.24
C LYS A 15 -24.61 31.87 -19.51
N GLY A 16 -24.14 31.29 -18.40
CA GLY A 16 -24.93 30.39 -17.55
C GLY A 16 -24.42 28.95 -17.54
N ARG A 17 -25.25 28.04 -17.02
CA ARG A 17 -24.91 26.61 -16.90
C ARG A 17 -25.09 25.92 -18.26
N VAL A 18 -24.13 25.08 -18.63
CA VAL A 18 -24.19 24.23 -19.82
C VAL A 18 -24.28 22.77 -19.38
N ASN A 19 -25.31 22.06 -19.83
CA ASN A 19 -25.47 20.62 -19.63
C ASN A 19 -25.29 19.91 -20.98
N VAL A 20 -24.31 19.02 -21.08
CA VAL A 20 -24.03 18.23 -22.27
C VAL A 20 -24.51 16.81 -21.99
N THR A 21 -25.63 16.41 -22.61
CA THR A 21 -26.20 15.09 -22.38
C THR A 21 -25.41 13.99 -23.06
N GLY A 22 -24.70 14.28 -24.16
CA GLY A 22 -23.83 13.33 -24.88
C GLY A 22 -22.34 13.50 -24.56
N LYS A 23 -21.48 13.20 -25.53
CA LYS A 23 -20.01 13.31 -25.36
C LYS A 23 -19.51 14.74 -25.62
N GLY A 24 -18.83 15.32 -24.64
CA GLY A 24 -18.00 16.51 -24.85
C GLY A 24 -16.57 16.11 -25.19
N PHE A 25 -16.07 16.48 -26.38
CA PHE A 25 -14.68 16.26 -26.79
C PHE A 25 -13.97 17.60 -26.94
N ILE A 26 -12.93 17.82 -26.13
CA ILE A 26 -12.17 19.08 -26.09
C ILE A 26 -10.68 18.73 -26.22
N PRO A 27 -10.08 18.81 -27.42
CA PRO A 27 -8.71 18.35 -27.70
C PRO A 27 -7.61 18.95 -26.81
N GLY A 28 -7.83 20.15 -26.26
CA GLY A 28 -6.90 20.83 -25.34
C GLY A 28 -7.31 20.81 -23.86
N GLY A 29 -8.40 20.12 -23.52
CA GLY A 29 -8.95 20.10 -22.17
C GLY A 29 -9.72 21.38 -21.77
N LEU A 30 -10.25 21.34 -20.55
CA LEU A 30 -11.04 22.42 -19.97
C LEU A 30 -10.14 23.40 -19.23
N TRP A 31 -10.10 24.65 -19.70
CA TRP A 31 -9.49 25.75 -18.95
C TRP A 31 -10.51 26.32 -17.97
N GLN A 32 -10.12 26.47 -16.70
CA GLN A 32 -10.96 27.02 -15.64
C GLN A 32 -10.34 28.32 -15.12
N ASN A 33 -11.18 29.33 -14.88
CA ASN A 33 -10.74 30.57 -14.25
C ASN A 33 -10.25 30.28 -12.82
N SER A 34 -9.01 30.67 -12.51
CA SER A 34 -8.38 30.40 -11.21
C SER A 34 -7.55 31.58 -10.69
N ASP A 35 -7.70 32.76 -11.30
CA ASP A 35 -7.01 33.98 -10.89
C ASP A 35 -7.31 34.37 -9.43
N ALA A 36 -6.33 34.93 -8.73
CA ALA A 36 -6.44 35.32 -7.33
C ALA A 36 -7.50 36.41 -7.10
N GLN A 37 -7.73 37.30 -8.08
CA GLN A 37 -8.71 38.38 -7.94
C GLN A 37 -10.16 37.87 -7.77
N PHE A 38 -10.43 36.63 -8.17
CA PHE A 38 -11.76 36.00 -8.05
C PHE A 38 -11.93 35.19 -6.75
N LYS A 39 -10.98 35.28 -5.81
CA LYS A 39 -10.92 34.43 -4.61
C LYS A 39 -10.75 35.27 -3.35
N THR A 40 -11.37 34.81 -2.27
CA THR A 40 -11.15 35.32 -0.90
C THR A 40 -11.01 34.12 0.04
N ASN A 41 -10.48 34.33 1.25
CA ASN A 41 -10.34 33.28 2.27
C ASN A 41 -9.60 32.01 1.78
N VAL A 42 -8.51 32.19 1.03
CA VAL A 42 -7.69 31.07 0.55
C VAL A 42 -6.96 30.44 1.74
N GLN A 43 -7.23 29.16 2.00
CA GLN A 43 -6.62 28.36 3.05
C GLN A 43 -6.01 27.09 2.45
N PRO A 44 -4.98 26.49 3.10
CA PRO A 44 -4.46 25.18 2.69
C PRO A 44 -5.56 24.11 2.75
N LEU A 45 -5.62 23.25 1.73
CA LEU A 45 -6.45 22.05 1.76
C LEU A 45 -5.68 20.92 2.46
N GLN A 46 -6.19 20.46 3.59
CA GLN A 46 -5.66 19.34 4.38
C GLN A 46 -6.75 18.28 4.55
N GLY A 47 -6.33 17.08 4.96
CA GLY A 47 -7.19 15.91 5.09
C GLY A 47 -7.55 15.28 3.75
N GLY A 48 -6.77 15.53 2.70
CA GLY A 48 -7.01 14.97 1.37
C GLY A 48 -6.99 13.45 1.40
N LEU A 49 -6.03 12.85 2.12
CA LEU A 49 -5.90 11.40 2.21
C LEU A 49 -7.09 10.78 2.96
N ALA A 50 -7.43 11.34 4.12
CA ALA A 50 -8.55 10.85 4.94
C ALA A 50 -9.90 11.00 4.23
N ALA A 51 -10.10 12.10 3.49
CA ALA A 51 -11.33 12.31 2.73
C ALA A 51 -11.46 11.28 1.58
N LEU A 52 -10.37 10.99 0.88
CA LEU A 52 -10.35 10.03 -0.22
C LEU A 52 -10.50 8.58 0.26
N ASP A 53 -10.03 8.25 1.46
CA ASP A 53 -10.20 6.92 2.07
C ASP A 53 -11.67 6.56 2.30
N LEU A 54 -12.52 7.57 2.53
CA LEU A 54 -13.96 7.40 2.70
C LEU A 54 -14.72 7.27 1.35
N VAL A 55 -14.11 7.70 0.24
CA VAL A 55 -14.73 7.58 -1.08
C VAL A 55 -14.76 6.11 -1.48
N GLN A 56 -15.89 5.66 -2.04
CA GLN A 56 -16.09 4.27 -2.49
C GLN A 56 -16.11 4.21 -4.02
N PRO A 57 -14.99 3.93 -4.70
CA PRO A 57 -15.00 3.65 -6.13
C PRO A 57 -15.83 2.40 -6.44
N ARG A 58 -16.65 2.47 -7.48
CA ARG A 58 -17.49 1.38 -7.97
C ARG A 58 -17.22 1.14 -9.44
N THR A 59 -17.54 -0.05 -9.90
CA THR A 59 -17.80 -0.32 -11.31
C THR A 59 -19.30 -0.50 -11.51
N PHE A 60 -19.83 0.00 -12.62
CA PHE A 60 -21.26 -0.08 -12.93
C PHE A 60 -21.49 -0.09 -14.44
N GLU A 61 -22.69 -0.49 -14.85
CA GLU A 61 -23.18 -0.36 -16.21
C GLU A 61 -24.36 0.61 -16.23
N TYR A 62 -24.41 1.48 -17.24
CA TYR A 62 -25.53 2.39 -17.41
C TYR A 62 -26.75 1.65 -17.97
N LEU A 63 -27.94 2.04 -17.51
CA LEU A 63 -29.22 1.59 -18.05
C LEU A 63 -29.54 2.30 -19.37
N THR A 64 -28.70 2.12 -20.38
CA THR A 64 -28.73 2.84 -21.68
C THR A 64 -30.06 2.71 -22.41
N ASN A 65 -30.76 1.58 -22.26
CA ASN A 65 -32.08 1.36 -22.85
C ASN A 65 -33.19 2.19 -22.19
N GLN A 66 -33.11 2.42 -20.88
CA GLN A 66 -34.10 3.20 -20.13
C GLN A 66 -33.83 4.71 -20.25
N PHE A 67 -32.56 5.09 -20.37
CA PHE A 67 -32.11 6.48 -20.37
C PHE A 67 -31.43 6.90 -21.68
N ARG A 68 -32.09 6.61 -22.81
CA ARG A 68 -31.54 6.85 -24.17
C ARG A 68 -31.23 8.32 -24.46
N MET A 69 -31.94 9.26 -23.83
CA MET A 69 -31.77 10.70 -24.00
C MET A 69 -30.39 11.23 -23.57
N PHE A 70 -29.65 10.46 -22.78
CA PHE A 70 -28.31 10.82 -22.29
C PHE A 70 -27.17 10.16 -23.08
N GLU A 71 -27.46 9.40 -24.14
CA GLU A 71 -26.41 8.77 -24.98
C GLU A 71 -25.25 8.11 -24.19
N LEU A 72 -25.61 7.49 -23.05
CA LEU A 72 -24.63 7.00 -22.07
C LEU A 72 -23.79 5.86 -22.67
N PRO A 73 -22.50 5.76 -22.30
CA PRO A 73 -21.63 4.71 -22.81
C PRO A 73 -22.12 3.31 -22.37
N THR A 74 -21.91 2.33 -23.23
CA THR A 74 -22.17 0.92 -22.94
C THR A 74 -20.97 0.26 -22.24
N GLY A 75 -21.22 -0.86 -21.55
CA GLY A 75 -20.19 -1.65 -20.89
C GLY A 75 -19.81 -1.12 -19.50
N VAL A 76 -18.92 -1.84 -18.83
CA VAL A 76 -18.51 -1.56 -17.45
C VAL A 76 -17.71 -0.26 -17.37
N GLN A 77 -18.16 0.65 -16.52
CA GLN A 77 -17.54 1.94 -16.25
C GLN A 77 -17.05 2.00 -14.79
N PRO A 78 -15.81 2.43 -14.53
CA PRO A 78 -15.38 2.81 -13.19
C PRO A 78 -15.89 4.21 -12.85
N GLY A 79 -16.19 4.46 -11.58
CA GLY A 79 -16.57 5.78 -11.11
C GLY A 79 -17.06 5.76 -9.68
N VAL A 80 -17.96 6.67 -9.35
CA VAL A 80 -18.58 6.79 -8.02
C VAL A 80 -20.09 6.98 -8.16
N VAL A 81 -20.83 6.52 -7.15
CA VAL A 81 -22.26 6.78 -7.04
C VAL A 81 -22.45 8.15 -6.39
N ALA A 82 -23.16 9.06 -7.06
CA ALA A 82 -23.28 10.45 -6.63
C ALA A 82 -23.87 10.60 -5.21
N GLN A 83 -24.83 9.75 -4.83
CA GLN A 83 -25.47 9.76 -3.51
C GLN A 83 -24.51 9.30 -2.41
N GLU A 84 -23.64 8.32 -2.69
CA GLU A 84 -22.60 7.87 -1.75
C GLU A 84 -21.55 8.98 -1.60
N LEU A 85 -21.08 9.55 -2.71
CA LEU A 85 -20.11 10.63 -2.70
C LEU A 85 -20.62 11.86 -1.93
N GLN A 86 -21.90 12.20 -2.07
CA GLN A 86 -22.48 13.37 -1.41
C GLN A 86 -22.37 13.31 0.12
N GLN A 87 -22.32 12.12 0.71
CA GLN A 87 -22.16 11.94 2.16
C GLN A 87 -20.74 12.29 2.64
N VAL A 88 -19.75 12.22 1.73
CA VAL A 88 -18.32 12.42 2.03
C VAL A 88 -17.81 13.77 1.52
N LEU A 89 -18.09 14.09 0.25
CA LEU A 89 -17.66 15.30 -0.46
C LEU A 89 -18.87 15.99 -1.14
N PRO A 90 -19.82 16.56 -0.36
CA PRO A 90 -21.06 17.14 -0.90
C PRO A 90 -20.82 18.24 -1.93
N GLN A 91 -19.74 19.00 -1.81
CA GLN A 91 -19.31 20.06 -2.73
C GLN A 91 -18.94 19.57 -4.13
N LEU A 92 -18.70 18.25 -4.30
CA LEU A 92 -18.44 17.64 -5.61
C LEU A 92 -19.69 17.08 -6.26
N VAL A 93 -20.85 17.21 -5.62
CA VAL A 93 -22.13 16.71 -6.13
C VAL A 93 -23.10 17.86 -6.28
N THR A 94 -23.84 17.87 -7.39
CA THR A 94 -24.87 18.88 -7.64
C THR A 94 -26.15 18.24 -8.15
N ASP A 95 -27.27 18.84 -7.80
CA ASP A 95 -28.58 18.47 -8.32
C ASP A 95 -28.79 19.08 -9.71
N VAL A 96 -29.34 18.28 -10.61
CA VAL A 96 -29.64 18.66 -11.99
C VAL A 96 -31.06 18.23 -12.32
N THR A 97 -31.83 19.14 -12.93
CA THR A 97 -33.16 18.83 -13.45
C THR A 97 -33.05 18.58 -14.94
N PHE A 98 -33.46 17.40 -15.38
CA PHE A 98 -33.71 17.13 -16.79
C PHE A 98 -35.03 17.81 -17.17
N PRO A 99 -35.05 18.70 -18.18
CA PRO A 99 -36.27 19.41 -18.55
C PRO A 99 -37.24 18.48 -19.27
N GLU A 100 -38.54 18.80 -19.17
CA GLU A 100 -39.56 18.14 -19.97
C GLU A 100 -39.28 18.36 -21.47
N GLN A 101 -39.34 17.28 -22.24
CA GLN A 101 -39.23 17.34 -23.70
C GLN A 101 -40.61 17.10 -24.32
N ARG A 102 -40.97 17.97 -25.25
CA ARG A 102 -42.21 17.87 -26.03
C ARG A 102 -41.91 17.69 -27.51
N ASP A 103 -42.82 17.01 -28.22
CA ASP A 103 -42.79 16.96 -29.68
C ASP A 103 -43.25 18.30 -30.30
N SER A 104 -43.21 18.39 -31.63
CA SER A 104 -43.68 19.56 -32.37
C SER A 104 -45.19 19.82 -32.25
N LEU A 105 -45.95 18.85 -31.75
CA LEU A 105 -47.39 18.92 -31.51
C LEU A 105 -47.72 19.27 -30.05
N GLY A 106 -46.71 19.44 -29.19
CA GLY A 106 -46.85 19.80 -27.79
C GLY A 106 -47.09 18.61 -26.85
N ASN A 107 -47.04 17.36 -27.31
CA ASN A 107 -47.16 16.19 -26.44
C ASN A 107 -45.86 15.93 -25.69
N VAL A 108 -45.96 15.52 -24.43
CA VAL A 108 -44.79 15.18 -23.60
C VAL A 108 -44.18 13.87 -24.09
N ILE A 109 -42.92 13.92 -24.54
CA ILE A 109 -42.10 12.76 -24.90
C ILE A 109 -41.37 12.23 -23.67
N THR A 110 -40.82 13.15 -22.86
CA THR A 110 -40.07 12.83 -21.65
C THR A 110 -40.47 13.82 -20.56
N ALA A 111 -40.98 13.32 -19.43
CA ALA A 111 -41.29 14.17 -18.28
C ALA A 111 -40.01 14.74 -17.67
N ALA A 112 -40.11 15.90 -17.02
CA ALA A 112 -39.00 16.43 -16.22
C ALA A 112 -38.71 15.51 -15.02
N PHE A 113 -37.45 15.36 -14.65
CA PHE A 113 -37.03 14.63 -13.45
C PHE A 113 -35.69 15.14 -12.93
N ASP A 114 -35.44 14.93 -11.64
CA ASP A 114 -34.20 15.34 -10.98
C ASP A 114 -33.21 14.19 -10.85
N TYR A 115 -31.94 14.50 -10.98
CA TYR A 115 -30.83 13.57 -10.80
C TYR A 115 -29.59 14.31 -10.26
N LYS A 116 -28.55 13.55 -9.91
CA LYS A 116 -27.29 14.10 -9.36
C LYS A 116 -26.15 13.95 -10.35
N ALA A 117 -25.30 14.96 -10.45
CA ALA A 117 -24.08 14.95 -11.24
C ALA A 117 -22.85 15.15 -10.34
N VAL A 118 -21.70 14.62 -10.79
CA VAL A 118 -20.43 14.65 -10.04
C VAL A 118 -19.41 15.52 -10.77
N ASN A 119 -18.74 16.41 -10.05
CA ASN A 119 -17.57 17.15 -10.52
C ASN A 119 -16.30 16.30 -10.31
N TYR A 120 -16.00 15.41 -11.27
CA TYR A 120 -14.82 14.55 -11.20
C TYR A 120 -13.50 15.33 -11.20
N VAL A 121 -13.43 16.49 -11.87
CA VAL A 121 -12.22 17.33 -11.87
C VAL A 121 -11.93 17.88 -10.46
N GLY A 122 -12.98 18.06 -9.65
CA GLY A 122 -12.87 18.53 -8.28
C GLY A 122 -12.17 17.55 -7.32
N PHE A 123 -11.92 16.29 -7.70
CA PHE A 123 -11.06 15.38 -6.93
C PHE A 123 -9.57 15.78 -6.98
N THR A 124 -9.14 16.45 -8.04
CA THR A 124 -7.73 16.85 -8.26
C THR A 124 -7.07 17.51 -7.04
N PRO A 125 -7.64 18.56 -6.41
CA PRO A 125 -7.03 19.16 -5.23
C PRO A 125 -6.95 18.21 -4.03
N TYR A 126 -7.90 17.29 -3.84
CA TYR A 126 -7.84 16.27 -2.78
C TYR A 126 -6.72 15.27 -3.07
N LEU A 127 -6.55 14.85 -4.32
CA LEU A 127 -5.45 13.95 -4.74
C LEU A 127 -4.08 14.60 -4.53
N ILE A 128 -3.95 15.90 -4.84
CA ILE A 128 -2.72 16.67 -4.59
C ILE A 128 -2.44 16.73 -3.08
N SER A 129 -3.45 17.11 -2.28
CA SER A 129 -3.35 17.19 -0.82
C SER A 129 -2.97 15.83 -0.21
N ALA A 130 -3.61 14.74 -0.65
CA ALA A 130 -3.28 13.39 -0.23
C ALA A 130 -1.85 12.97 -0.60
N GLY A 131 -1.37 13.35 -1.79
CA GLY A 131 0.00 13.09 -2.22
C GLY A 131 1.04 13.83 -1.37
N GLN A 132 0.75 15.08 -0.99
CA GLN A 132 1.60 15.88 -0.08
C GLN A 132 1.61 15.28 1.34
N GLU A 133 0.45 14.88 1.85
CA GLU A 133 0.33 14.20 3.14
C GLU A 133 1.12 12.88 3.16
N LEU A 134 0.99 12.08 2.10
CA LEU A 134 1.73 10.82 1.97
C LEU A 134 3.25 11.04 1.91
N ALA A 135 3.71 12.08 1.22
CA ALA A 135 5.12 12.44 1.20
C ALA A 135 5.63 12.80 2.62
N GLY A 136 4.88 13.61 3.36
CA GLY A 136 5.21 13.95 4.75
C GLY A 136 5.25 12.73 5.68
N ILE A 137 4.30 11.80 5.53
CA ILE A 137 4.30 10.53 6.29
C ILE A 137 5.55 9.71 5.97
N THR A 138 5.95 9.65 4.70
CA THR A 138 7.13 8.90 4.26
C THR A 138 8.42 9.47 4.84
N GLU A 139 8.56 10.80 4.83
CA GLU A 139 9.72 11.48 5.43
C GLU A 139 9.80 11.23 6.94
N ALA A 140 8.68 11.33 7.65
CA ALA A 140 8.60 11.06 9.09
C ALA A 140 8.95 9.60 9.43
N GLN A 141 8.48 8.65 8.62
CA GLN A 141 8.83 7.24 8.75
C GLN A 141 10.32 7.01 8.50
N GLN A 142 10.92 7.64 7.49
CA GLN A 142 12.35 7.52 7.20
C GLN A 142 13.21 8.07 8.35
N THR A 143 12.83 9.19 8.96
CA THR A 143 13.51 9.71 10.16
C THR A 143 13.46 8.70 11.31
N THR A 144 12.29 8.10 11.55
CA THR A 144 12.13 7.08 12.61
C THR A 144 13.00 5.85 12.32
N ILE A 145 13.04 5.38 11.07
CA ILE A 145 13.89 4.27 10.66
C ILE A 145 15.36 4.59 10.91
N ASN A 146 15.84 5.77 10.53
CA ASN A 146 17.24 6.17 10.76
C ASN A 146 17.55 6.21 12.26
N THR A 147 16.67 6.81 13.07
CA THR A 147 16.84 6.84 14.53
C THR A 147 16.89 5.44 15.13
N LEU A 148 16.02 4.53 14.69
CA LEU A 148 16.04 3.14 15.15
C LEU A 148 17.31 2.40 14.71
N GLN A 149 17.81 2.66 13.50
CA GLN A 149 19.09 2.11 13.02
C GLN A 149 20.27 2.60 13.85
N ASP A 150 20.31 3.89 14.17
CA ASP A 150 21.34 4.48 15.03
C ASP A 150 21.31 3.86 16.43
N GLN A 151 20.12 3.72 17.02
CA GLN A 151 19.95 3.05 18.32
C GLN A 151 20.41 1.59 18.30
N ILE A 152 20.09 0.85 17.24
CA ILE A 152 20.57 -0.53 17.07
C ILE A 152 22.10 -0.56 17.00
N SER A 153 22.72 0.36 16.25
CA SER A 153 24.19 0.47 16.15
C SER A 153 24.83 0.78 17.50
N THR A 154 24.26 1.72 18.27
CA THR A 154 24.75 2.05 19.61
C THR A 154 24.64 0.86 20.56
N LEU A 155 23.49 0.17 20.60
CA LEU A 155 23.32 -1.02 21.44
C LEU A 155 24.29 -2.15 21.08
N GLN A 156 24.55 -2.35 19.78
CA GLN A 156 25.55 -3.32 19.33
C GLN A 156 26.97 -2.95 19.79
N GLN A 157 27.32 -1.65 19.76
CA GLN A 157 28.61 -1.17 20.24
C GLN A 157 28.77 -1.27 21.75
N ASP A 158 27.71 -0.95 22.51
CA ASP A 158 27.69 -1.07 23.97
C ASP A 158 27.85 -2.53 24.38
N LEU A 159 27.16 -3.46 23.69
CA LEU A 159 27.30 -4.89 23.92
C LEU A 159 28.74 -5.36 23.64
N ALA A 160 29.33 -4.94 22.52
CA ALA A 160 30.71 -5.29 22.17
C ALA A 160 31.71 -4.76 23.22
N THR A 161 31.51 -3.54 23.71
CA THR A 161 32.36 -2.92 24.74
C THR A 161 32.23 -3.66 26.07
N CYS A 162 31.00 -4.01 26.48
CA CYS A 162 30.75 -4.80 27.69
C CYS A 162 31.42 -6.19 27.62
N CYS A 163 31.33 -6.86 26.46
CA CYS A 163 32.00 -8.14 26.25
C CYS A 163 33.54 -8.03 26.23
N ALA A 164 34.10 -6.89 25.81
CA ALA A 164 35.54 -6.66 25.79
C ALA A 164 36.11 -6.39 27.21
N ASP A 165 35.40 -5.63 28.04
CA ASP A 165 35.84 -5.30 29.41
C ASP A 165 35.77 -6.51 30.36
N HIS A 166 34.88 -7.46 30.11
CA HIS A 166 34.78 -8.72 30.86
C HIS A 166 35.60 -9.88 30.25
N GLY A 167 36.34 -9.63 29.16
CA GLY A 167 37.18 -10.62 28.48
C GLY A 167 38.63 -10.71 29.00
N SER A 168 39.02 -9.91 30.00
CA SER A 168 40.40 -9.89 30.51
C SER A 168 40.42 -9.76 32.04
N THR A 169 40.14 -10.85 32.74
CA THR A 169 40.73 -11.21 34.04
C THR A 169 40.22 -12.59 34.49
N ASP A 170 40.77 -13.65 33.89
CA ASP A 170 41.23 -14.75 34.74
C ASP A 170 42.41 -15.48 34.10
N GLY A 171 43.61 -15.08 34.53
CA GLY A 171 44.84 -15.78 34.25
C GLY A 171 44.92 -17.09 35.01
N ARG A 172 44.19 -18.11 34.54
CA ARG A 172 44.47 -19.51 34.88
C ARG A 172 44.91 -20.27 33.63
N SER A 173 46.22 -20.23 33.44
CA SER A 173 46.99 -21.19 32.65
C SER A 173 46.48 -22.61 32.90
N MET A 174 46.02 -23.26 31.84
CA MET A 174 46.09 -24.71 31.70
C MET A 174 46.58 -25.01 30.27
N SER A 175 47.87 -25.32 30.17
CA SER A 175 48.46 -26.17 29.15
C SER A 175 48.84 -27.48 29.85
N PRO A 176 48.91 -28.68 29.20
CA PRO A 176 49.04 -28.93 27.76
C PRO A 176 48.12 -30.03 27.19
N GLY A 177 47.94 -30.02 25.87
CA GLY A 177 47.32 -31.14 25.15
C GLY A 177 47.41 -30.97 23.63
N ALA A 178 48.47 -31.50 23.04
CA ALA A 178 48.67 -31.56 21.59
C ALA A 178 47.59 -32.45 20.94
N GLY A 179 46.79 -31.84 20.06
CA GLY A 179 45.86 -32.51 19.17
C GLY A 179 45.58 -31.57 18.00
N ALA A 180 46.28 -31.81 16.90
CA ALA A 180 46.26 -30.99 15.71
C ALA A 180 44.87 -30.93 15.05
N GLY A 181 44.48 -29.72 14.60
CA GLY A 181 43.66 -29.57 13.41
C GLY A 181 42.20 -29.17 13.62
N ALA A 182 41.94 -27.91 14.00
CA ALA A 182 40.85 -27.13 13.41
C ALA A 182 41.16 -25.64 13.58
N ARG A 183 41.05 -24.89 12.48
CA ARG A 183 41.44 -23.50 12.36
C ARG A 183 40.70 -22.61 13.36
N ALA A 184 41.45 -21.78 14.08
CA ALA A 184 40.92 -20.52 14.57
C ALA A 184 40.59 -19.63 13.36
N GLY A 185 39.38 -19.06 13.33
CA GLY A 185 39.09 -17.90 12.48
C GLY A 185 38.02 -18.04 11.40
N GLU A 186 37.00 -18.88 11.56
CA GLU A 186 35.69 -18.58 10.95
C GLU A 186 34.74 -18.19 12.08
N ALA A 187 34.35 -16.92 12.11
CA ALA A 187 33.20 -16.50 12.92
C ALA A 187 32.01 -17.38 12.52
N LEU A 188 31.46 -18.15 13.47
CA LEU A 188 30.23 -18.91 13.27
C LEU A 188 29.20 -17.94 12.69
N ARG A 189 28.76 -18.18 11.45
CA ARG A 189 27.68 -17.40 10.85
C ARG A 189 26.37 -18.05 11.23
N THR A 190 25.40 -17.22 11.62
CA THR A 190 24.04 -17.70 11.84
C THR A 190 23.45 -18.04 10.48
N ASP A 191 23.31 -19.34 10.21
CA ASP A 191 22.79 -19.88 8.96
C ASP A 191 21.56 -20.75 9.22
N LEU A 192 20.70 -20.88 8.21
CA LEU A 192 19.54 -21.76 8.21
C LEU A 192 19.57 -22.63 6.95
N PHE A 193 19.45 -23.95 7.14
CA PHE A 193 19.36 -24.95 6.09
C PHE A 193 18.09 -25.77 6.27
N ILE A 194 17.42 -26.07 5.17
CA ILE A 194 16.19 -26.87 5.13
C ILE A 194 16.51 -28.14 4.36
N VAL A 195 16.43 -29.29 5.04
CA VAL A 195 16.85 -30.57 4.47
C VAL A 195 15.80 -31.65 4.81
N PRO A 196 15.18 -32.32 3.82
CA PRO A 196 15.31 -32.09 2.37
C PRO A 196 14.49 -30.88 1.89
N ASN A 197 14.96 -30.19 0.84
CA ASN A 197 14.15 -29.23 0.07
C ASN A 197 14.32 -29.60 -1.42
N PRO A 198 13.27 -30.05 -2.15
CA PRO A 198 11.83 -29.99 -1.82
C PRO A 198 11.38 -30.93 -0.68
N VAL A 199 10.35 -30.50 0.06
CA VAL A 199 9.76 -31.22 1.20
C VAL A 199 8.52 -32.00 0.75
N ALA A 200 8.42 -33.27 1.18
CA ALA A 200 7.20 -34.06 1.06
C ALA A 200 6.31 -33.86 2.31
N ASP A 201 6.50 -34.70 3.33
CA ASP A 201 5.70 -34.64 4.57
C ASP A 201 6.47 -34.12 5.78
N HIS A 202 7.79 -34.29 5.81
CA HIS A 202 8.67 -33.88 6.91
C HIS A 202 9.97 -33.25 6.38
N THR A 203 10.48 -32.26 7.11
CA THR A 203 11.79 -31.64 6.86
C THR A 203 12.48 -31.28 8.15
N GLN A 204 13.81 -31.18 8.09
CA GLN A 204 14.62 -30.64 9.18
C GLN A 204 15.06 -29.22 8.88
N LEU A 205 14.85 -28.34 9.86
CA LEU A 205 15.42 -27.01 9.91
C LEU A 205 16.71 -27.08 10.73
N ARG A 206 17.85 -27.04 10.06
CA ARG A 206 19.17 -27.00 10.69
C ARG A 206 19.64 -25.57 10.74
N TYR A 207 19.85 -25.04 11.94
CA TYR A 207 20.28 -23.66 12.10
C TYR A 207 21.47 -23.55 13.05
N THR A 208 22.40 -22.67 12.71
CA THR A 208 23.55 -22.34 13.56
C THR A 208 23.25 -21.04 14.27
N VAL A 209 23.46 -21.00 15.58
CA VAL A 209 23.35 -19.81 16.40
C VAL A 209 24.77 -19.36 16.72
N ALA A 210 25.17 -18.21 16.19
CA ALA A 210 26.51 -17.66 16.41
C ALA A 210 26.71 -17.11 17.83
N THR A 211 25.64 -16.54 18.41
CA THR A 211 25.65 -15.89 19.73
C THR A 211 24.44 -16.33 20.54
N PRO A 212 24.61 -16.59 21.86
CA PRO A 212 23.49 -16.96 22.72
C PRO A 212 22.36 -15.93 22.66
N GLY A 213 21.11 -16.39 22.54
CA GLY A 213 19.97 -15.49 22.40
C GLY A 213 18.65 -16.19 22.20
N ARG A 214 17.57 -15.40 22.18
CA ARG A 214 16.22 -15.86 21.88
C ARG A 214 16.11 -16.12 20.38
N THR A 215 16.05 -17.38 20.00
CA THR A 215 15.78 -17.80 18.62
C THR A 215 14.29 -17.96 18.42
N ARG A 216 13.77 -17.45 17.29
CA ARG A 216 12.39 -17.65 16.87
C ARG A 216 12.34 -18.11 15.41
N LEU A 217 11.74 -19.27 15.16
CA LEU A 217 11.52 -19.84 13.84
C LEU A 217 10.08 -19.64 13.40
N GLU A 218 9.89 -18.96 12.27
CA GLU A 218 8.57 -18.60 11.76
C GLU A 218 8.40 -19.04 10.29
N VAL A 219 7.20 -19.51 9.96
CA VAL A 219 6.80 -19.86 8.58
C VAL A 219 5.84 -18.81 8.05
N SER A 220 6.11 -18.31 6.86
CA SER A 220 5.28 -17.35 6.12
C SER A 220 4.91 -17.89 4.74
N ASP A 221 3.78 -17.43 4.20
CA ASP A 221 3.38 -17.71 2.82
C ASP A 221 4.21 -16.89 1.80
N ALA A 222 3.96 -17.11 0.50
CA ALA A 222 4.63 -16.38 -0.58
C ALA A 222 4.39 -14.85 -0.57
N SER A 223 3.32 -14.38 0.09
CA SER A 223 3.02 -12.96 0.27
C SER A 223 3.70 -12.34 1.51
N GLY A 224 4.38 -13.16 2.33
CA GLY A 224 5.02 -12.73 3.57
C GLY A 224 4.08 -12.69 4.77
N LYS A 225 2.84 -13.16 4.64
CA LYS A 225 1.92 -13.28 5.78
C LYS A 225 2.37 -14.45 6.66
N ARG A 226 2.50 -14.19 7.97
CA ARG A 226 2.81 -15.20 8.99
C ARG A 226 1.72 -16.28 9.00
N LEU A 227 2.14 -17.53 8.84
CA LEU A 227 1.26 -18.70 8.93
C LEU A 227 1.41 -19.39 10.29
N GLU A 228 2.64 -19.61 10.73
CA GLU A 228 2.92 -20.44 11.90
C GLU A 228 4.23 -20.04 12.60
N LEU A 229 4.24 -20.17 13.93
CA LEU A 229 5.42 -20.06 14.78
C LEU A 229 5.86 -21.48 15.17
N LEU A 230 7.01 -21.93 14.67
CA LEU A 230 7.48 -23.31 14.87
C LEU A 230 8.14 -23.50 16.22
N GLU A 231 9.03 -22.58 16.57
CA GLU A 231 9.78 -22.66 17.82
C GLU A 231 10.17 -21.26 18.29
N GLU A 232 10.12 -21.08 19.61
CA GLU A 232 10.70 -19.94 20.28
C GLU A 232 11.43 -20.40 21.55
N ALA A 233 12.75 -20.24 21.58
CA ALA A 233 13.59 -20.72 22.67
C ALA A 233 14.83 -19.84 22.85
N VAL A 234 15.36 -19.79 24.07
CA VAL A 234 16.69 -19.25 24.34
C VAL A 234 17.70 -20.35 24.05
N ARG A 235 18.63 -20.07 23.12
CA ARG A 235 19.65 -21.01 22.65
C ARG A 235 21.04 -20.45 22.90
N GLU A 236 21.99 -21.33 23.23
CA GLU A 236 23.41 -21.00 23.32
C GLU A 236 24.05 -20.96 21.92
N ALA A 237 25.30 -20.55 21.82
CA ALA A 237 26.02 -20.64 20.54
C ALA A 237 26.24 -22.12 20.16
N GLY A 238 25.77 -22.53 18.99
CA GLY A 238 25.82 -23.92 18.55
C GLY A 238 24.93 -24.23 17.35
N ALA A 239 24.98 -25.48 16.89
CA ALA A 239 24.11 -25.97 15.84
C ALA A 239 22.89 -26.67 16.45
N TYR A 240 21.70 -26.34 15.95
CA TYR A 240 20.42 -26.88 16.38
C TYR A 240 19.67 -27.46 15.19
N THR A 241 18.78 -28.41 15.48
CA THR A 241 17.89 -29.02 14.49
C THR A 241 16.48 -29.01 15.05
N HIS A 242 15.53 -28.57 14.23
CA HIS A 242 14.10 -28.64 14.51
C HIS A 242 13.43 -29.49 13.43
N ASP A 243 12.71 -30.53 13.84
CA ASP A 243 11.91 -31.37 12.94
C ASP A 243 10.57 -30.66 12.68
N TRP A 244 10.24 -30.45 11.41
CA TRP A 244 9.02 -29.76 10.99
C TRP A 244 8.19 -30.65 10.06
N THR A 245 6.90 -30.79 10.39
CA THR A 245 5.94 -31.58 9.60
C THR A 245 5.02 -30.65 8.80
N THR A 246 4.93 -30.85 7.48
CA THR A 246 4.23 -29.95 6.54
C THR A 246 2.84 -30.48 6.11
N THR A 247 2.25 -31.43 6.83
CA THR A 247 0.98 -32.09 6.48
C THR A 247 -0.21 -31.14 6.42
N ASN A 248 -0.16 -30.03 7.15
CA ASN A 248 -1.24 -29.04 7.18
C ASN A 248 -1.07 -27.90 6.16
N LEU A 249 0.00 -27.94 5.35
CA LEU A 249 0.29 -26.92 4.33
C LEU A 249 -0.08 -27.42 2.93
N ALA A 250 -0.70 -26.55 2.12
CA ALA A 250 -0.97 -26.82 0.72
C ALA A 250 0.36 -26.91 -0.09
N PRO A 251 0.41 -27.63 -1.22
CA PRO A 251 1.57 -27.58 -2.10
C PRO A 251 1.86 -26.14 -2.57
N GLY A 252 3.09 -25.69 -2.42
CA GLY A 252 3.45 -24.30 -2.67
C GLY A 252 4.84 -23.90 -2.19
N THR A 253 5.18 -22.63 -2.39
CA THR A 253 6.42 -22.04 -1.88
C THR A 253 6.13 -21.32 -0.56
N TYR A 254 6.90 -21.67 0.47
CA TYR A 254 6.85 -21.04 1.78
C TYR A 254 8.20 -20.45 2.13
N HIS A 255 8.22 -19.57 3.12
CA HIS A 255 9.44 -19.00 3.64
C HIS A 255 9.60 -19.32 5.12
N VAL A 256 10.75 -19.86 5.49
CA VAL A 256 11.14 -20.03 6.88
C VAL A 256 12.11 -18.92 7.25
N THR A 257 11.78 -18.20 8.30
CA THR A 257 12.56 -17.08 8.81
C THR A 257 13.07 -17.40 10.21
N LEU A 258 14.37 -17.28 10.40
CA LEU A 258 15.02 -17.34 11.71
C LEU A 258 15.27 -15.93 12.23
N TYR A 259 14.69 -15.63 13.38
CA TYR A 259 14.96 -14.45 14.17
C TYR A 259 15.89 -14.79 15.33
N LEU A 260 16.81 -13.89 15.66
CA LEU A 260 17.64 -13.94 16.85
C LEU A 260 17.47 -12.61 17.59
N ASN A 261 17.05 -12.67 18.86
CA ASN A 261 16.76 -11.50 19.69
C ASN A 261 15.83 -10.50 18.97
N ASP A 262 14.75 -11.01 18.38
CA ASP A 262 13.74 -10.28 17.60
C ASP A 262 14.26 -9.56 16.34
N SER A 263 15.54 -9.71 15.99
CA SER A 263 16.12 -9.26 14.72
C SER A 263 16.04 -10.36 13.67
N TYR A 264 15.66 -10.00 12.46
CA TYR A 264 15.68 -10.89 11.31
C TYR A 264 17.13 -11.26 10.96
N VAL A 265 17.44 -12.56 10.86
CA VAL A 265 18.81 -13.00 10.55
C VAL A 265 18.89 -13.73 9.21
N VAL A 266 18.03 -14.71 8.97
CA VAL A 266 18.05 -15.50 7.72
C VAL A 266 16.64 -15.89 7.30
N LYS A 267 16.34 -15.78 6.00
CA LYS A 267 15.15 -16.35 5.35
C LYS A 267 15.55 -17.34 4.28
N LYS A 268 14.91 -18.51 4.28
CA LYS A 268 15.05 -19.52 3.24
C LYS A 268 13.70 -19.86 2.65
N ALA A 269 13.67 -20.00 1.33
CA ALA A 269 12.50 -20.53 0.64
C ALA A 269 12.49 -22.06 0.74
N VAL A 270 11.31 -22.61 1.00
CA VAL A 270 11.06 -24.05 1.04
C VAL A 270 9.93 -24.37 0.08
N LYS A 271 10.13 -25.38 -0.76
CA LYS A 271 9.10 -25.87 -1.68
C LYS A 271 8.45 -27.11 -1.07
N VAL A 272 7.15 -27.03 -0.79
CA VAL A 272 6.35 -28.18 -0.39
C VAL A 272 5.79 -28.80 -1.68
N ALA A 273 6.28 -29.99 -2.02
CA ALA A 273 5.88 -30.75 -3.20
C ALA A 273 5.22 -32.05 -2.73
N ARG A 274 3.94 -32.21 -3.06
CA ARG A 274 3.19 -33.46 -2.86
C ARG A 274 3.01 -34.14 -4.21
#